data_AF-A0A117Q109-F1
#
_entry.id   AF-A0A117Q109-F1
#
_cell.length_a   1.000
_cell.length_b   1.000
_cell.length_c   1.000
_cell.angle_alpha   90.00
_cell.angle_beta   90.00
_cell.angle_gamma   90.00
#
_symmetry.space_group_name_H-M   'P 1'
#
loop_
_entity.id
_entity.type
_entity.pdbx_description
1 polymer ?
#
loop_
_entity_poly.entity_id
_entity_poly.type
_entity_poly.pdbx_seq_one_letter_code
_entity_poly.pdbx_strand_id
1 'polypeptide(L)'
;MQNTTHTNCLRCRRTLTSAKSQATGYGPTCARHIRHAEQTVNATDYKAHQVASARELIEDGAIVPLKSVVFIAVSTDGTETYKTAPTGCTCPAGLKGSRCYHQLAARMLLAA
;
A
#
# COMPACT_ATOMS: atom_id res chain seq x y z
N MET A 1 10.79 8.36 -11.91
CA MET A 1 9.53 7.76 -11.41
C MET A 1 8.74 7.25 -12.61
N GLN A 2 8.61 5.94 -12.77
CA GLN A 2 7.76 5.37 -13.81
C GLN A 2 6.31 5.55 -13.36
N ASN A 3 5.56 6.37 -14.07
CA ASN A 3 4.16 6.65 -13.76
C ASN A 3 3.34 5.41 -14.15
N THR A 4 3.19 4.45 -13.22
CA THR A 4 2.44 3.23 -13.46
C THR A 4 0.98 3.61 -13.65
N THR A 5 0.41 3.30 -14.81
CA THR A 5 -1.01 3.54 -15.08
C THR A 5 -1.79 2.24 -14.92
N HIS A 6 -2.77 2.26 -14.04
CA HIS A 6 -3.61 1.11 -13.72
C HIS A 6 -4.92 1.16 -14.51
N THR A 7 -5.22 0.11 -15.27
CA THR A 7 -6.49 -0.01 -16.00
C THR A 7 -7.65 -0.37 -15.07
N ASN A 8 -7.38 -1.11 -14.01
CA ASN A 8 -8.40 -1.66 -13.11
C ASN A 8 -8.02 -1.38 -11.65
N CYS A 9 -9.02 -1.17 -10.81
CA CYS A 9 -8.86 -0.99 -9.38
C CYS A 9 -8.05 -2.16 -8.79
N LEU A 10 -6.97 -1.85 -8.09
CA LEU A 10 -6.12 -2.83 -7.43
C LEU A 10 -6.93 -3.64 -6.42
N ARG A 11 -7.93 -3.03 -5.77
CA ARG A 11 -8.78 -3.72 -4.79
C ARG A 11 -9.98 -4.45 -5.41
N CYS A 12 -10.91 -3.72 -6.02
CA CYS A 12 -12.20 -4.28 -6.45
C CYS A 12 -12.24 -4.70 -7.93
N ARG A 13 -11.13 -4.57 -8.65
CA ARG A 13 -10.95 -4.96 -10.06
C ARG A 13 -11.83 -4.23 -11.09
N ARG A 14 -12.73 -3.33 -10.67
CA ARG A 14 -13.49 -2.46 -11.59
C ARG A 14 -12.57 -1.61 -12.45
N THR A 15 -12.93 -1.41 -13.72
CA THR A 15 -12.20 -0.56 -14.66
C THR A 15 -12.12 0.88 -14.16
N LEU A 16 -10.95 1.50 -14.33
CA LEU A 16 -10.66 2.88 -13.94
C LEU A 16 -10.69 3.78 -15.17
N THR A 17 -11.53 4.80 -15.12
CA THR A 17 -11.77 5.70 -16.26
C THR A 17 -11.18 7.09 -16.09
N SER A 18 -10.87 7.52 -14.86
CA SER A 18 -10.26 8.83 -14.61
C SER A 18 -8.75 8.70 -14.43
N ALA A 19 -8.00 9.66 -14.97
CA ALA A 19 -6.54 9.72 -14.87
C ALA A 19 -6.05 9.64 -13.42
N LYS A 20 -6.75 10.31 -12.49
CA LYS A 20 -6.46 10.22 -11.05
C LYS A 20 -6.56 8.79 -10.53
N SER A 21 -7.63 8.07 -10.86
CA SER A 21 -7.80 6.69 -10.39
C SER A 21 -6.76 5.77 -11.05
N GLN A 22 -6.47 5.98 -12.34
CA GLN A 22 -5.46 5.21 -13.05
C GLN A 22 -4.06 5.41 -12.47
N ALA A 23 -3.72 6.62 -12.03
CA ALA A 23 -2.45 6.91 -11.38
C ALA A 23 -2.34 6.23 -10.00
N THR A 24 -3.38 6.30 -9.17
CA THR A 24 -3.33 5.74 -7.80
C THR A 24 -3.70 4.26 -7.72
N GLY A 25 -4.27 3.70 -8.78
CA GLY A 25 -4.75 2.32 -8.80
C GLY A 25 -6.08 2.08 -8.08
N TYR A 26 -6.76 3.13 -7.58
CA TYR A 26 -8.01 2.98 -6.82
C TYR A 26 -9.14 3.86 -7.36
N GLY A 27 -10.30 3.24 -7.57
CA GLY A 27 -11.54 3.98 -7.83
C GLY A 27 -12.04 4.74 -6.60
N PRO A 28 -12.93 5.73 -6.76
CA PRO A 28 -13.29 6.69 -5.71
C PRO A 28 -13.88 6.05 -4.45
N THR A 29 -14.70 5.00 -4.59
CA THR A 29 -15.26 4.25 -3.45
C THR A 29 -14.18 3.50 -2.68
N CYS A 30 -13.29 2.78 -3.36
CA CYS A 30 -12.20 2.06 -2.72
C CYS A 30 -11.20 3.03 -2.06
N ALA A 31 -10.89 4.15 -2.70
CA ALA A 31 -10.05 5.20 -2.13
C ALA A 31 -10.67 5.81 -0.86
N ARG A 32 -12.00 5.93 -0.78
CA ARG A 32 -12.67 6.37 0.46
C ARG A 32 -12.54 5.35 1.57
N HIS A 33 -12.72 4.07 1.28
CA HIS A 33 -12.57 3.01 2.29
C HIS A 33 -11.13 2.91 2.79
N ILE A 34 -10.15 3.05 1.90
CA ILE A 34 -8.73 3.08 2.25
C ILE A 34 -8.42 4.25 3.19
N ARG A 35 -8.88 5.47 2.87
CA ARG A 35 -8.72 6.63 3.75
C ARG A 35 -9.35 6.42 5.13
N HIS A 36 -10.50 5.75 5.20
CA HIS A 36 -11.12 5.39 6.49
C HIS A 36 -10.28 4.35 7.25
N ALA A 37 -9.72 3.35 6.56
CA ALA A 37 -8.83 2.37 7.17
C ALA A 37 -7.53 3.01 7.69
N GLU A 38 -6.95 3.96 6.96
CA GLU A 38 -5.76 4.74 7.37
C GLU A 38 -5.97 5.55 8.66
N GLN A 39 -7.23 5.83 9.02
CA GLN A 39 -7.61 6.55 10.22
C GLN A 39 -7.95 5.63 11.39
N THR A 40 -8.40 4.40 11.10
CA THR A 40 -8.93 3.47 12.11
C THR A 40 -7.99 2.31 12.46
N VAL A 41 -7.03 1.97 11.59
CA VAL A 41 -6.01 0.96 11.90
C VAL A 41 -5.16 1.42 13.07
N ASN A 42 -5.01 0.55 14.08
CA ASN A 42 -4.13 0.80 15.21
C ASN A 42 -2.67 0.91 14.74
N ALA A 43 -2.10 2.10 14.88
CA ALA A 43 -0.73 2.43 14.53
C ALA A 43 0.14 2.83 15.75
N THR A 44 -0.28 2.51 16.99
CA THR A 44 0.43 2.92 18.22
C THR A 44 1.89 2.47 18.27
N ASP A 45 2.18 1.32 17.67
CA ASP A 45 3.51 0.72 17.65
C ASP A 45 4.37 1.19 16.46
N TYR A 46 3.91 2.21 15.72
CA TYR A 46 4.59 2.78 14.58
C TYR A 46 5.03 4.21 14.88
N LYS A 47 6.23 4.57 14.44
CA LYS A 47 6.70 5.96 14.49
C LYS A 47 5.90 6.81 13.50
N ALA A 48 5.71 8.09 13.79
CA ALA A 48 4.95 9.00 12.93
C ALA A 48 5.41 9.00 11.46
N HIS A 49 6.72 8.96 11.22
CA HIS A 49 7.25 8.85 9.85
C HIS A 49 6.90 7.53 9.16
N GLN A 50 6.79 6.42 9.89
CA GLN A 50 6.37 5.13 9.31
C GLN A 50 4.89 5.16 8.91
N VAL A 51 4.06 5.88 9.68
CA VAL A 51 2.65 6.11 9.33
C VAL A 51 2.55 6.97 8.08
N ALA A 52 3.32 8.06 8.01
CA ALA A 52 3.38 8.91 6.81
C ALA A 52 3.84 8.13 5.58
N SER A 53 4.96 7.40 5.65
CA SER A 53 5.46 6.60 4.53
C SER A 53 4.52 5.45 4.13
N ALA A 54 3.74 4.89 5.06
CA ALA A 54 2.74 3.89 4.71
C ALA A 54 1.60 4.48 3.86
N ARG A 55 1.18 5.71 4.16
CA ARG A 55 0.17 6.44 3.39
C ARG A 55 0.71 6.84 2.02
N GLU A 56 1.91 7.43 2.00
CA GLU A 56 2.60 7.81 0.75
C GLU A 56 2.74 6.60 -0.20
N LEU A 57 3.17 5.43 0.32
CA LEU A 57 3.26 4.20 -0.46
C LEU A 57 1.93 3.79 -1.12
N ILE A 58 0.80 4.00 -0.43
CA ILE A 58 -0.55 3.71 -0.96
C ILE A 58 -0.97 4.78 -1.98
N GLU A 59 -0.72 6.06 -1.68
CA GLU A 59 -1.06 7.19 -2.54
C GLU A 59 -0.32 7.14 -3.88
N ASP A 60 0.94 6.73 -3.85
CA ASP A 60 1.80 6.54 -5.03
C ASP A 60 1.44 5.30 -5.86
N GLY A 61 0.51 4.45 -5.38
CA GLY A 61 0.23 3.17 -6.02
C GLY A 61 1.42 2.19 -5.95
N ALA A 62 2.41 2.46 -5.10
CA ALA A 62 3.66 1.71 -4.97
C ALA A 62 3.52 0.44 -4.11
N ILE A 63 2.29 0.05 -3.75
CA ILE A 63 1.96 -1.23 -3.14
C ILE A 63 0.79 -1.88 -3.89
N VAL A 64 1.06 -3.01 -4.54
CA VAL A 64 0.11 -3.72 -5.41
C VAL A 64 -0.18 -5.12 -4.89
N PRO A 65 -1.42 -5.62 -5.00
CA PRO A 65 -1.77 -6.97 -4.57
C PRO A 65 -1.07 -8.02 -5.45
N LEU A 66 -0.54 -9.05 -4.81
CA LEU A 66 0.06 -10.21 -5.49
C LEU A 66 -0.88 -11.43 -5.42
N LYS A 67 -1.18 -11.87 -4.19
CA LYS A 67 -2.09 -13.00 -3.93
C LYS A 67 -2.57 -12.98 -2.47
N SER A 68 -3.84 -13.30 -2.23
CA SER A 68 -4.41 -13.34 -0.88
C SER A 68 -4.08 -12.05 -0.10
N VAL A 69 -3.43 -12.15 1.05
CA VAL A 69 -3.01 -11.03 1.91
C VAL A 69 -1.59 -10.50 1.60
N VAL A 70 -0.99 -10.96 0.51
CA VAL A 70 0.38 -10.61 0.10
C VAL A 70 0.35 -9.56 -1.01
N PHE A 71 1.18 -8.55 -0.83
CA PHE A 71 1.39 -7.44 -1.74
C PHE A 71 2.87 -7.38 -2.17
N ILE A 72 3.12 -6.71 -3.28
CA ILE A 72 4.46 -6.23 -3.66
C ILE A 72 4.50 -4.73 -3.37
N ALA A 73 5.44 -4.31 -2.53
CA ALA A 73 5.76 -2.91 -2.30
C ALA A 73 7.04 -2.55 -3.06
N VAL A 74 7.07 -1.38 -3.68
CA VAL A 74 8.23 -0.83 -4.38
C VAL A 74 8.97 0.13 -3.45
N SER A 75 10.30 0.13 -3.47
CA SER A 75 11.09 1.11 -2.71
C SER A 75 10.86 2.53 -3.24
N THR A 76 11.11 3.53 -2.38
CA THR A 76 10.95 4.95 -2.75
C THR A 76 11.80 5.35 -3.96
N ASP A 77 12.99 4.78 -4.12
CA ASP A 77 13.87 5.01 -5.27
C ASP A 77 13.51 4.16 -6.51
N GLY A 78 12.53 3.26 -6.40
CA GLY A 78 12.07 2.39 -7.47
C GLY A 78 13.02 1.24 -7.84
N THR A 79 14.09 1.02 -7.07
CA THR A 79 15.11 0.01 -7.41
C THR A 79 14.81 -1.38 -6.87
N GLU A 80 14.06 -1.47 -5.77
CA GLU A 80 13.81 -2.71 -5.05
C GLU A 80 12.33 -3.00 -4.91
N THR A 81 11.99 -4.29 -4.81
CA THR A 81 10.63 -4.73 -4.50
C THR A 81 10.61 -5.68 -3.31
N TYR A 82 9.59 -5.54 -2.47
CA TYR A 82 9.44 -6.32 -1.25
C TYR A 82 8.09 -7.04 -1.23
N LYS A 83 8.12 -8.34 -0.96
CA LYS A 83 6.89 -9.07 -0.61
C LYS A 83 6.48 -8.64 0.79
N THR A 84 5.27 -8.11 0.92
CA THR A 84 4.76 -7.60 2.19
C THR A 84 3.39 -8.18 2.49
N ALA A 85 3.17 -8.48 3.76
CA ALA A 85 1.93 -8.94 4.35
C ALA A 85 1.77 -8.24 5.72
N PRO A 86 0.60 -8.31 6.36
CA PRO A 86 0.39 -7.66 7.66
C PRO A 86 1.40 -8.07 8.73
N THR A 87 1.87 -9.32 8.71
CA THR A 87 2.72 -9.90 9.76
C THR A 87 4.15 -10.19 9.31
N GLY A 88 4.53 -9.81 8.08
CA GLY A 88 5.86 -10.08 7.55
C GLY A 88 6.18 -9.27 6.31
N CYS A 89 7.46 -8.92 6.13
CA CYS A 89 7.92 -8.19 4.96
C CYS A 89 9.36 -8.58 4.63
N THR A 90 9.69 -8.70 3.35
CA THR A 90 11.05 -9.01 2.89
C THR A 90 11.98 -7.81 2.82
N CYS A 91 11.57 -6.63 3.29
CA CYS A 91 12.47 -5.48 3.40
C CYS A 91 13.50 -5.68 4.53
N PRO A 92 14.64 -4.94 4.54
CA PRO A 92 15.69 -5.14 5.54
C PRO A 92 15.22 -5.07 6.99
N ALA A 93 14.25 -4.20 7.31
CA ALA A 93 13.66 -4.12 8.64
C ALA A 93 12.76 -5.32 8.96
N GLY A 94 11.95 -5.77 7.99
CA GLY A 94 11.05 -6.92 8.16
C GLY A 94 11.81 -8.24 8.31
N LEU A 95 12.91 -8.42 7.57
CA LEU A 95 13.80 -9.59 7.70
C LEU A 95 14.46 -9.66 9.09
N LYS A 96 14.64 -8.53 9.76
CA LYS A 96 15.12 -8.44 11.16
C LYS A 96 13.99 -8.57 12.19
N GLY A 97 12.77 -8.92 11.77
CA GLY A 97 11.60 -9.06 12.65
C GLY A 97 11.01 -7.73 13.14
N SER A 98 11.46 -6.59 12.62
CA SER A 98 10.95 -5.27 13.03
C SER A 98 9.68 -4.91 12.27
N ARG A 99 8.85 -4.04 12.89
CA ARG A 99 7.71 -3.42 12.20
C ARG A 99 8.20 -2.39 11.19
N CYS A 100 7.72 -2.50 9.95
CA CYS A 100 8.03 -1.56 8.86
C CYS A 100 6.75 -0.97 8.26
N TYR A 101 6.87 0.18 7.59
CA TYR A 101 5.73 0.88 6.99
C TYR A 101 5.03 0.05 5.90
N HIS A 102 5.74 -0.86 5.21
CA HIS A 102 5.13 -1.80 4.26
C HIS A 102 4.10 -2.73 4.91
N GLN A 103 4.35 -3.19 6.15
CA GLN A 103 3.39 -4.03 6.89
C GLN A 103 2.19 -3.20 7.35
N LEU A 104 2.40 -1.92 7.71
CA LEU A 104 1.31 -1.01 8.07
C LEU A 104 0.42 -0.72 6.86
N ALA A 105 1.01 -0.41 5.70
CA ALA A 105 0.28 -0.22 4.46
C ALA A 105 -0.55 -1.46 4.10
N ALA A 106 0.02 -2.67 4.21
CA ALA A 106 -0.73 -3.92 4.02
C ALA A 106 -1.92 -4.06 4.98
N ARG A 107 -1.77 -3.68 6.26
CA ARG A 107 -2.89 -3.66 7.23
C ARG A 107 -3.98 -2.68 6.83
N MET A 108 -3.61 -1.46 6.42
CA MET A 108 -4.55 -0.44 5.95
C MET A 108 -5.35 -0.92 4.74
N LEU A 109 -4.68 -1.54 3.76
CA LEU A 109 -5.35 -2.05 2.54
C LEU A 109 -6.30 -3.21 2.81
N LEU A 110 -5.99 -4.09 3.77
CA LEU A 110 -6.87 -5.21 4.13
C LEU A 110 -8.03 -4.81 5.04
N ALA A 111 -7.88 -3.73 5.82
CA ALA A 111 -8.94 -3.19 6.66
C ALA A 111 -9.92 -2.29 5.89
N ALA A 112 -9.54 -1.84 4.70
CA ALA A 112 -10.39 -1.08 3.80
C ALA A 112 -11.50 -1.98 3.26
#